data_AF-A0A317MYC1-F1
#
_entry.id   AF-A0A317MYC1-F1
#
_cell.length_a   1.000
_cell.length_b   1.000
_cell.length_c   1.000
_cell.angle_alpha   90.00
_cell.angle_beta   90.00
_cell.angle_gamma   90.00
#
_symmetry.space_group_name_H-M   'P 1'
#
loop_
_entity.id
_entity.type
_entity.pdbx_description
1 polymer ?
#
loop_
_entity_poly.entity_id
_entity_poly.type
_entity_poly.pdbx_seq_one_letter_code
_entity_poly.pdbx_strand_id
1 'polypeptide(L)'
;MSPRHLTRCGGLALLCLTFGPARAADGPAFDCHKVADGSIAALICASPPLSALDRQLATVYAAATRKAANEHPPTLKAEQRGWIKGRDECWKSDDKTGCVREAYRQRIAELQARYRLVEARGPFHYRCAGQPGNELVVTFFATEPATLIAERGDSVSLMYSQPSGSGARYEGRNESFWEHHGEARVRWGADAAEMNCSVTR
;
A
#
# COMPACT_ATOMS: atom_id res chain seq x y z
N MET A 1 -80.74 -9.22 27.74
CA MET A 1 -79.89 -10.16 26.98
C MET A 1 -78.84 -9.37 26.21
N SER A 2 -77.59 -9.37 26.71
CA SER A 2 -76.38 -9.06 25.92
C SER A 2 -76.00 -10.28 25.06
N PRO A 3 -75.03 -10.28 24.13
CA PRO A 3 -74.10 -9.21 23.69
C PRO A 3 -74.00 -9.11 22.12
N ARG A 4 -73.21 -8.23 21.49
CA ARG A 4 -71.78 -8.41 21.17
C ARG A 4 -71.19 -7.13 20.55
N HIS A 5 -70.08 -6.68 21.13
CA HIS A 5 -69.17 -5.69 20.57
C HIS A 5 -68.42 -6.25 19.35
N LEU A 6 -68.16 -5.41 18.35
CA LEU A 6 -66.98 -5.55 17.49
C LEU A 6 -66.22 -4.21 17.44
N THR A 7 -65.10 -4.20 18.15
CA THR A 7 -64.05 -3.17 18.13
C THR A 7 -63.27 -3.30 16.83
N ARG A 8 -63.11 -2.20 16.09
CA ARG A 8 -62.36 -2.14 14.82
C ARG A 8 -60.93 -1.68 15.12
N CYS A 9 -59.96 -2.59 15.12
CA CYS A 9 -58.54 -2.23 15.17
C CYS A 9 -58.08 -1.72 13.79
N GLY A 10 -57.71 -0.44 13.70
CA GLY A 10 -57.00 0.12 12.56
C GLY A 10 -55.54 -0.34 12.59
N GLY A 11 -55.12 -1.08 11.55
CA GLY A 11 -53.74 -1.56 11.41
C GLY A 11 -52.82 -0.46 10.89
N LEU A 12 -51.76 -0.15 11.66
CA LEU A 12 -50.62 0.64 11.20
C LEU A 12 -49.70 -0.28 10.38
N ALA A 13 -49.55 -0.02 9.08
CA ALA A 13 -48.63 -0.75 8.21
C ALA A 13 -47.19 -0.21 8.41
N LEU A 14 -46.36 -1.00 9.09
CA LEU A 14 -44.93 -0.71 9.26
C LEU A 14 -44.16 -1.16 8.00
N LEU A 15 -43.66 -0.20 7.22
CA LEU A 15 -42.86 -0.48 6.02
C LEU A 15 -41.43 -0.86 6.43
N CYS A 16 -41.14 -2.16 6.54
CA CYS A 16 -39.78 -2.67 6.75
C CYS A 16 -38.96 -2.49 5.47
N LEU A 17 -38.10 -1.47 5.43
CA LEU A 17 -37.02 -1.34 4.45
C LEU A 17 -35.99 -2.45 4.70
N THR A 18 -36.09 -3.56 3.97
CA THR A 18 -35.08 -4.62 3.98
C THR A 18 -33.81 -4.13 3.30
N PHE A 19 -32.82 -3.68 4.08
CA PHE A 19 -31.44 -3.52 3.60
C PHE A 19 -30.87 -4.91 3.32
N GLY A 20 -30.83 -5.30 2.04
CA GLY A 20 -30.16 -6.52 1.61
C GLY A 20 -28.64 -6.40 1.79
N PRO A 21 -27.93 -7.47 2.18
CA PRO A 21 -26.48 -7.45 2.29
C PRO A 21 -25.85 -7.18 0.92
N ALA A 22 -24.97 -6.18 0.84
CA ALA A 22 -24.16 -5.97 -0.35
C ALA A 22 -23.26 -7.19 -0.54
N ARG A 23 -23.47 -7.96 -1.62
CA ARG A 23 -22.54 -9.04 -1.99
C ARG A 23 -21.21 -8.38 -2.36
N ALA A 24 -20.17 -8.64 -1.58
CA ALA A 24 -18.81 -8.32 -1.97
C ALA A 24 -18.53 -9.02 -3.31
N ALA A 25 -17.84 -8.35 -4.24
CA ALA A 25 -17.43 -8.99 -5.49
C ALA A 25 -16.62 -10.26 -5.15
N ASP A 26 -17.08 -11.40 -5.67
CA ASP A 26 -16.55 -12.73 -5.32
C ASP A 26 -15.15 -13.00 -5.94
N GLY A 27 -14.57 -12.06 -6.72
CA GLY A 27 -13.29 -12.21 -7.41
C GLY A 27 -12.45 -10.93 -7.54
N PRO A 28 -11.25 -11.01 -8.13
CA PRO A 28 -10.34 -9.87 -8.33
C PRO A 28 -10.93 -8.84 -9.32
N ALA A 29 -10.23 -7.72 -9.52
CA ALA A 29 -10.62 -6.68 -10.46
C ALA A 29 -10.41 -7.07 -11.94
N PHE A 30 -9.79 -8.22 -12.21
CA PHE A 30 -9.65 -8.79 -13.54
C PHE A 30 -10.56 -10.02 -13.74
N ASP A 31 -10.77 -10.39 -15.00
CA ASP A 31 -11.67 -11.48 -15.40
C ASP A 31 -11.01 -12.86 -15.20
N CYS A 32 -11.50 -13.62 -14.21
CA CYS A 32 -11.04 -14.96 -13.90
C CYS A 32 -11.33 -16.00 -14.98
N HIS A 33 -12.22 -15.73 -15.94
CA HIS A 33 -12.47 -16.66 -17.05
C HIS A 33 -11.41 -16.55 -18.16
N LYS A 34 -10.49 -15.58 -18.07
CA LYS A 34 -9.46 -15.31 -19.07
C LYS A 34 -8.04 -15.63 -18.58
N VAL A 35 -7.92 -16.30 -17.42
CA VAL A 35 -6.61 -16.67 -16.86
C VAL A 35 -6.23 -18.08 -17.28
N ALA A 36 -4.93 -18.31 -17.47
CA ALA A 36 -4.42 -19.64 -17.72
C ALA A 36 -4.45 -20.48 -16.43
N ASP A 37 -4.86 -21.74 -16.55
CA ASP A 37 -4.83 -22.69 -15.43
C ASP A 37 -3.40 -22.83 -14.87
N GLY A 38 -3.31 -22.97 -13.54
CA GLY A 38 -2.02 -23.10 -12.84
C GLY A 38 -1.19 -21.81 -12.75
N SER A 39 -1.65 -20.69 -13.33
CA SER A 39 -0.96 -19.39 -13.22
C SER A 39 -1.13 -18.74 -11.83
N ILE A 40 -0.29 -17.73 -11.54
CA ILE A 40 -0.49 -16.86 -10.38
C ILE A 40 -1.84 -16.12 -10.43
N ALA A 41 -2.32 -15.76 -11.62
CA ALA A 41 -3.64 -15.16 -11.77
C ALA A 41 -4.77 -16.14 -11.38
N ALA A 42 -4.65 -17.43 -11.72
CA ALA A 42 -5.59 -18.47 -11.28
C ALA A 42 -5.55 -18.64 -9.75
N LEU A 43 -4.36 -18.60 -9.12
CA LEU A 43 -4.23 -18.60 -7.66
C LEU A 43 -4.95 -17.41 -7.01
N ILE A 44 -4.82 -16.21 -7.59
CA ILE A 44 -5.51 -15.01 -7.09
C ILE A 44 -7.04 -15.18 -7.19
N CYS A 45 -7.54 -15.69 -8.33
CA CYS A 45 -8.95 -15.98 -8.53
C CYS A 45 -9.53 -16.96 -7.51
N ALA A 46 -8.76 -17.98 -7.13
CA ALA A 46 -9.19 -19.00 -6.17
C ALA A 46 -9.09 -18.54 -4.70
N SER A 47 -8.46 -17.39 -4.43
CA SER A 47 -8.15 -16.94 -3.06
C SER A 47 -8.88 -15.63 -2.73
N PRO A 48 -9.94 -15.65 -1.89
CA PRO A 48 -10.65 -14.44 -1.51
C PRO A 48 -9.75 -13.33 -0.90
N PRO A 49 -8.77 -13.65 -0.03
CA PRO A 49 -7.84 -12.64 0.48
C PRO A 49 -6.97 -12.00 -0.62
N LEU A 50 -6.46 -12.78 -1.58
CA LEU A 50 -5.64 -12.22 -2.67
C LEU A 50 -6.49 -11.43 -3.67
N SER A 51 -7.71 -11.89 -3.93
CA SER A 51 -8.70 -11.15 -4.74
C SER A 51 -9.05 -9.80 -4.11
N ALA A 52 -9.17 -9.74 -2.78
CA ALA A 52 -9.39 -8.47 -2.08
C ALA A 52 -8.21 -7.49 -2.24
N LEU A 53 -6.97 -7.99 -2.14
CA LEU A 53 -5.77 -7.19 -2.37
C LEU A 53 -5.68 -6.68 -3.82
N ASP A 54 -6.07 -7.49 -4.81
CA ASP A 54 -6.13 -7.07 -6.21
C ASP A 54 -7.12 -5.92 -6.42
N ARG A 55 -8.33 -6.01 -5.84
CA ARG A 55 -9.31 -4.92 -5.89
C ARG A 55 -8.84 -3.65 -5.18
N GLN A 56 -8.16 -3.81 -4.04
CA GLN A 56 -7.56 -2.68 -3.33
C GLN A 56 -6.49 -2.01 -4.20
N LEU A 57 -5.61 -2.78 -4.82
CA LEU A 57 -4.60 -2.25 -5.73
C LEU A 57 -5.24 -1.54 -6.94
N ALA A 58 -6.31 -2.09 -7.52
CA ALA A 58 -7.02 -1.44 -8.61
C ALA A 58 -7.57 -0.06 -8.20
N THR A 59 -8.11 0.04 -6.98
CA THR A 59 -8.61 1.30 -6.41
C THR A 59 -7.47 2.33 -6.23
N VAL A 60 -6.36 1.90 -5.63
CA VAL A 60 -5.18 2.75 -5.41
C VAL A 60 -4.55 3.18 -6.73
N TYR A 61 -4.42 2.27 -7.68
CA TYR A 61 -3.88 2.55 -9.02
C TYR A 61 -4.75 3.55 -9.79
N ALA A 62 -6.07 3.47 -9.68
CA ALA A 62 -6.96 4.46 -10.27
C ALA A 62 -6.77 5.85 -9.65
N ALA A 63 -6.52 5.94 -8.34
CA ALA A 63 -6.21 7.20 -7.66
C ALA A 63 -4.84 7.75 -8.04
N ALA A 64 -3.81 6.90 -8.11
CA ALA A 64 -2.49 7.25 -8.60
C ALA A 64 -2.54 7.78 -10.05
N THR A 65 -3.30 7.12 -10.92
CA THR A 65 -3.47 7.52 -12.33
C THR A 65 -4.01 8.95 -12.47
N ARG A 66 -4.96 9.36 -11.61
CA ARG A 66 -5.48 10.74 -11.61
C ARG A 66 -4.41 11.76 -11.25
N LYS A 67 -3.51 11.44 -10.32
CA LYS A 67 -2.40 12.32 -9.95
C LYS A 67 -1.26 12.30 -10.97
N ALA A 68 -1.05 11.18 -11.65
CA ALA A 68 -0.06 11.00 -12.70
C ALA A 68 -0.43 11.66 -14.04
N ALA A 69 -1.62 12.29 -14.15
CA ALA A 69 -2.12 12.80 -15.42
C ALA A 69 -1.17 13.78 -16.14
N ASN A 70 -0.36 14.53 -15.37
CA ASN A 70 0.63 15.49 -15.88
C ASN A 70 2.08 15.02 -15.68
N GLU A 71 2.30 13.75 -15.34
CA GLU A 71 3.63 13.19 -15.16
C GLU A 71 4.35 13.07 -16.50
N HIS A 72 5.57 13.61 -16.59
CA HIS A 72 6.38 13.63 -17.80
C HIS A 72 7.78 13.09 -17.49
N PRO A 73 8.17 11.91 -18.02
CA PRO A 73 7.37 11.03 -18.89
C PRO A 73 6.22 10.28 -18.16
N PRO A 74 5.15 9.85 -18.85
CA PRO A 74 4.03 9.13 -18.24
C PRO A 74 4.38 7.64 -18.00
N THR A 75 5.09 7.34 -16.90
CA THR A 75 5.67 6.01 -16.62
C THR A 75 4.74 5.05 -15.89
N LEU A 76 3.79 5.54 -15.08
CA LEU A 76 2.98 4.74 -14.17
C LEU A 76 2.35 3.49 -14.81
N LYS A 77 1.79 3.63 -16.03
CA LYS A 77 1.17 2.51 -16.74
C LYS A 77 2.18 1.43 -17.13
N ALA A 78 3.36 1.84 -17.57
CA ALA A 78 4.43 0.91 -17.94
C ALA A 78 4.97 0.20 -16.68
N GLU A 79 5.16 0.94 -15.59
CA GLU A 79 5.59 0.40 -14.30
C GLU A 79 4.58 -0.60 -13.74
N GLN A 80 3.28 -0.31 -13.81
CA GLN A 80 2.24 -1.23 -13.34
C GLN A 80 2.25 -2.54 -14.13
N ARG A 81 2.47 -2.48 -15.45
CA ARG A 81 2.64 -3.69 -16.27
C ARG A 81 3.89 -4.48 -15.88
N GLY A 82 5.00 -3.78 -15.62
CA GLY A 82 6.23 -4.39 -15.13
C GLY A 82 6.03 -5.07 -13.79
N TRP A 83 5.33 -4.41 -12.86
CA TRP A 83 5.00 -4.95 -11.56
C TRP A 83 4.13 -6.22 -11.65
N ILE A 84 3.12 -6.27 -12.53
CA ILE A 84 2.31 -7.49 -12.73
C ILE A 84 3.20 -8.68 -13.11
N LYS A 85 4.15 -8.48 -14.03
CA LYS A 85 5.12 -9.52 -14.41
C LYS A 85 5.98 -9.94 -13.22
N GLY A 86 6.45 -8.99 -12.41
CA GLY A 86 7.21 -9.26 -11.20
C GLY A 86 6.43 -10.06 -10.15
N ARG A 87 5.15 -9.74 -9.94
CA ARG A 87 4.24 -10.52 -9.08
C ARG A 87 4.10 -11.95 -9.61
N ASP A 88 4.00 -12.12 -10.92
CA ASP A 88 3.81 -13.45 -11.51
C ASP A 88 5.04 -14.35 -11.33
N GLU A 89 6.25 -13.80 -11.15
CA GLU A 89 7.46 -14.56 -10.76
C GLU A 89 7.33 -15.30 -9.42
N CYS A 90 6.30 -15.00 -8.61
CA CYS A 90 5.94 -15.80 -7.44
C CYS A 90 5.66 -17.28 -7.77
N TRP A 91 5.49 -17.66 -9.04
CA TRP A 91 5.43 -19.06 -9.46
C TRP A 91 6.65 -19.87 -9.02
N LYS A 92 7.81 -19.21 -8.85
CA LYS A 92 9.07 -19.81 -8.40
C LYS A 92 9.16 -20.00 -6.88
N SER A 93 8.24 -19.41 -6.11
CA SER A 93 8.28 -19.48 -4.66
C SER A 93 7.68 -20.79 -4.15
N ASP A 94 8.26 -21.32 -3.07
CA ASP A 94 7.68 -22.41 -2.29
C ASP A 94 6.35 -21.98 -1.66
N ASP A 95 6.29 -20.77 -1.08
CA ASP A 95 5.06 -20.13 -0.62
C ASP A 95 4.56 -19.08 -1.63
N LYS A 96 3.90 -19.58 -2.68
CA LYS A 96 3.30 -18.73 -3.73
C LYS A 96 2.28 -17.74 -3.17
N THR A 97 1.48 -18.15 -2.18
CA THR A 97 0.44 -17.30 -1.60
C THR A 97 1.04 -16.15 -0.79
N GLY A 98 2.04 -16.44 0.04
CA GLY A 98 2.79 -15.43 0.78
C GLY A 98 3.51 -14.46 -0.16
N CYS A 99 4.18 -14.97 -1.18
CA CYS A 99 4.86 -14.14 -2.18
C CYS A 99 3.90 -13.16 -2.87
N VAL A 100 2.74 -13.63 -3.33
CA VAL A 100 1.74 -12.77 -4.00
C VAL A 100 1.16 -11.75 -3.02
N ARG A 101 0.87 -12.16 -1.78
CA ARG A 101 0.36 -11.26 -0.73
C ARG A 101 1.31 -10.09 -0.49
N GLU A 102 2.60 -10.37 -0.29
CA GLU A 102 3.60 -9.33 -0.05
C GLU A 102 3.83 -8.45 -1.27
N ALA A 103 3.82 -9.01 -2.48
CA ALA A 103 3.91 -8.23 -3.72
C ALA A 103 2.77 -7.22 -3.85
N TYR A 104 1.54 -7.58 -3.48
CA TYR A 104 0.40 -6.65 -3.44
C TYR A 104 0.57 -5.59 -2.36
N ARG A 105 0.88 -5.99 -1.12
CA ARG A 105 1.03 -5.05 0.02
C ARG A 105 2.07 -3.98 -0.29
N GLN A 106 3.25 -4.39 -0.77
CA GLN A 106 4.32 -3.47 -1.13
C GLN A 106 3.89 -2.52 -2.26
N ARG A 107 3.24 -3.01 -3.32
CA ARG A 107 2.80 -2.14 -4.42
C ARG A 107 1.73 -1.15 -4.02
N ILE A 108 0.78 -1.58 -3.19
CA ILE A 108 -0.26 -0.72 -2.63
C ILE A 108 0.40 0.41 -1.82
N ALA A 109 1.31 0.07 -0.91
CA ALA A 109 2.03 1.03 -0.09
C ALA A 109 2.91 1.97 -0.95
N GLU A 110 3.60 1.44 -1.95
CA GLU A 110 4.40 2.24 -2.90
C GLU A 110 3.56 3.30 -3.61
N LEU A 111 2.44 2.89 -4.22
CA LEU A 111 1.59 3.82 -4.96
C LEU A 111 0.96 4.85 -4.00
N GLN A 112 0.58 4.42 -2.80
CA GLN A 112 0.07 5.33 -1.78
C GLN A 112 1.11 6.38 -1.37
N ALA A 113 2.36 6.00 -1.16
CA ALA A 113 3.42 6.90 -0.77
C ALA A 113 3.83 7.84 -1.92
N ARG A 114 4.20 7.28 -3.09
CA ARG A 114 4.67 8.05 -4.25
C ARG A 114 3.65 9.08 -4.73
N TYR A 115 2.37 8.70 -4.73
CA TYR A 115 1.28 9.60 -5.15
C TYR A 115 0.61 10.32 -3.98
N ARG A 116 1.15 10.25 -2.76
CA ARG A 116 0.62 10.93 -1.56
C ARG A 116 -0.90 10.73 -1.40
N LEU A 117 -1.32 9.47 -1.40
CA LEU A 117 -2.73 9.04 -1.29
C LEU A 117 -3.14 8.69 0.15
N VAL A 118 -2.23 8.85 1.10
CA VAL A 118 -2.42 8.64 2.53
C VAL A 118 -1.76 9.78 3.31
N GLU A 119 -2.04 9.85 4.60
CA GLU A 119 -1.41 10.80 5.53
C GLU A 119 0.12 10.73 5.45
N ALA A 120 0.74 11.90 5.38
CA ALA A 120 2.19 12.07 5.29
C ALA A 120 2.68 12.93 6.46
N ARG A 121 3.82 12.56 7.03
CA ARG A 121 4.47 13.30 8.11
C ARG A 121 5.89 13.68 7.69
N GLY A 122 6.16 14.99 7.67
CA GLY A 122 7.40 15.58 7.13
C GLY A 122 7.11 16.67 6.09
N PRO A 123 8.11 17.09 5.29
CA PRO A 123 9.46 16.54 5.27
C PRO A 123 10.26 16.86 6.54
N PHE A 124 11.07 15.91 6.99
CA PHE A 124 12.09 16.11 8.01
C PHE A 124 13.45 16.25 7.34
N HIS A 125 14.17 17.29 7.70
CA HIS A 125 15.48 17.57 7.15
C HIS A 125 16.55 17.03 8.10
N TYR A 126 17.48 16.26 7.56
CA TYR A 126 18.60 15.69 8.30
C TYR A 126 19.92 16.17 7.69
N ARG A 127 20.89 16.47 8.57
CA ARG A 127 22.28 16.69 8.17
C ARG A 127 23.09 15.43 8.46
N CYS A 128 23.67 14.85 7.42
CA CYS A 128 24.42 13.59 7.50
C CYS A 128 25.94 13.81 7.48
N ALA A 129 26.67 12.95 8.18
CA ALA A 129 28.14 12.95 8.25
C ALA A 129 28.76 14.30 8.70
N GLY A 130 28.00 15.15 9.39
CA GLY A 130 28.45 16.47 9.85
C GLY A 130 28.71 17.49 8.73
N GLN A 131 28.36 17.18 7.47
CA GLN A 131 28.62 18.06 6.33
C GLN A 131 27.35 18.80 5.89
N PRO A 132 27.37 20.13 5.72
CA PRO A 132 26.18 20.90 5.39
C PRO A 132 25.57 20.57 4.02
N GLY A 133 26.36 20.06 3.07
CA GLY A 133 25.88 19.66 1.74
C GLY A 133 25.32 18.23 1.65
N ASN A 134 25.42 17.43 2.73
CA ASN A 134 24.91 16.07 2.76
C ASN A 134 23.55 16.05 3.48
N GLU A 135 22.57 16.68 2.84
CA GLU A 135 21.20 16.77 3.31
C GLU A 135 20.40 15.53 2.89
N LEU A 136 19.63 15.01 3.84
CA LEU A 136 18.67 13.93 3.61
C LEU A 136 17.28 14.44 4.01
N VAL A 137 16.35 14.44 3.06
CA VAL A 137 14.97 14.88 3.28
C VAL A 137 14.07 13.65 3.35
N VAL A 138 13.29 13.54 4.43
CA VAL A 138 12.54 12.31 4.74
C VAL A 138 11.06 12.62 4.93
N THR A 139 10.18 11.92 4.22
CA THR A 139 8.74 11.93 4.47
C THR A 139 8.26 10.52 4.84
N PHE A 140 7.55 10.40 5.95
CA PHE A 140 6.91 9.15 6.39
C PHE A 140 5.45 9.11 5.93
N PHE A 141 4.96 7.92 5.57
CA PHE A 141 3.59 7.72 5.10
C PHE A 141 2.88 6.62 5.90
N ALA A 142 1.62 6.86 6.23
CA ALA A 142 0.75 5.92 6.95
C ALA A 142 0.22 4.80 6.03
N THR A 143 1.13 4.07 5.37
CA THR A 143 0.81 2.89 4.54
C THR A 143 0.93 1.60 5.35
N GLU A 144 0.60 0.46 4.74
CA GLU A 144 0.74 -0.86 5.34
C GLU A 144 1.50 -1.83 4.41
N PRO A 145 2.76 -2.19 4.70
CA PRO A 145 3.58 -1.71 5.82
C PRO A 145 3.88 -0.20 5.72
N ALA A 146 4.27 0.43 6.83
CA ALA A 146 4.61 1.84 6.85
C ALA A 146 5.78 2.12 5.90
N THR A 147 5.72 3.26 5.21
CA THR A 147 6.73 3.62 4.20
C THR A 147 7.37 4.96 4.50
N LEU A 148 8.56 5.12 3.94
CA LEU A 148 9.35 6.34 4.00
C LEU A 148 9.86 6.62 2.58
N ILE A 149 9.75 7.87 2.14
CA ILE A 149 10.47 8.37 0.97
C ILE A 149 11.59 9.26 1.48
N ALA A 150 12.82 8.88 1.16
CA ALA A 150 14.01 9.67 1.41
C ALA A 150 14.56 10.24 0.10
N GLU A 151 14.96 11.50 0.14
CA GLU A 151 15.54 12.23 -0.97
C GLU A 151 16.95 12.70 -0.56
N ARG A 152 17.95 12.44 -1.40
CA ARG A 152 19.34 12.84 -1.19
C ARG A 152 19.97 13.23 -2.52
N GLY A 153 20.23 14.52 -2.71
CA GLY A 153 20.58 15.06 -4.03
C GLY A 153 19.49 14.74 -5.05
N ASP A 154 19.88 14.19 -6.21
CA ASP A 154 18.92 13.79 -7.26
C ASP A 154 18.34 12.37 -7.06
N SER A 155 18.69 11.70 -5.96
CA SER A 155 18.27 10.32 -5.70
C SER A 155 17.08 10.27 -4.73
N VAL A 156 16.11 9.42 -5.06
CA VAL A 156 14.93 9.14 -4.24
C VAL A 156 14.89 7.66 -3.91
N SER A 157 14.67 7.31 -2.65
CA SER A 157 14.49 5.93 -2.19
C SER A 157 13.16 5.79 -1.45
N LEU A 158 12.34 4.85 -1.92
CA LEU A 158 11.19 4.35 -1.18
C LEU A 158 11.65 3.18 -0.30
N MET A 159 11.37 3.26 0.99
CA MET A 159 11.72 2.27 1.98
C MET A 159 10.49 1.77 2.73
N TYR A 160 10.52 0.51 3.13
CA TYR A 160 9.45 -0.14 3.90
C TYR A 160 9.93 -0.40 5.32
N SER A 161 9.02 -0.22 6.30
CA SER A 161 9.31 -0.49 7.70
C SER A 161 9.71 -1.96 7.91
N GLN A 162 10.76 -2.18 8.69
CA GLN A 162 11.23 -3.51 9.08
C GLN A 162 11.03 -3.72 10.58
N PRO A 163 10.84 -4.96 11.05
CA PRO A 163 10.85 -5.28 12.48
C PRO A 163 12.15 -4.77 13.15
N SER A 164 12.02 -4.11 14.30
CA SER A 164 13.14 -3.62 15.09
C SER A 164 12.84 -3.76 16.59
N GLY A 165 13.86 -4.08 17.39
CA GLY A 165 13.76 -4.14 18.85
C GLY A 165 13.74 -2.77 19.53
N SER A 166 14.20 -1.71 18.84
CA SER A 166 14.08 -0.32 19.27
C SER A 166 14.21 0.65 18.08
N GLY A 167 13.55 1.80 18.16
CA GLY A 167 13.54 2.80 17.11
C GLY A 167 12.78 2.36 15.84
N ALA A 168 12.79 3.22 14.82
CA ALA A 168 12.08 2.98 13.57
C ALA A 168 13.08 2.63 12.46
N ARG A 169 13.03 1.38 11.95
CA ARG A 169 13.90 0.89 10.87
C ARG A 169 13.11 0.77 9.58
N TYR A 170 13.70 1.26 8.49
CA TYR A 170 13.17 1.20 7.14
C TYR A 170 14.27 0.73 6.19
N GLU A 171 13.89 -0.07 5.20
CA GLU A 171 14.80 -0.58 4.17
C GLU A 171 14.20 -0.41 2.78
N GLY A 172 15.01 0.16 1.88
CA GLY A 172 14.76 0.24 0.45
C GLY A 172 15.49 -0.87 -0.29
N ARG A 173 15.78 -0.65 -1.58
CA ARG A 173 16.49 -1.64 -2.40
C ARG A 173 17.95 -1.80 -1.96
N ASN A 174 18.62 -0.67 -1.75
CA ASN A 174 20.04 -0.64 -1.35
C ASN A 174 20.28 0.38 -0.21
N GLU A 175 19.22 0.97 0.31
CA GLU A 175 19.28 2.02 1.32
C GLU A 175 18.65 1.51 2.61
N SER A 176 19.15 2.00 3.74
CA SER A 176 18.53 1.77 5.05
C SER A 176 18.47 3.07 5.83
N PHE A 177 17.46 3.16 6.67
CA PHE A 177 17.25 4.27 7.59
C PHE A 177 16.82 3.70 8.94
N TRP A 178 17.55 4.01 10.00
CA TRP A 178 17.19 3.60 11.35
C TRP A 178 17.26 4.80 12.30
N GLU A 179 16.09 5.27 12.74
CA GLU A 179 15.96 6.41 13.64
C GLU A 179 15.75 5.98 15.09
N HIS A 180 16.39 6.72 15.99
CA HIS A 180 16.25 6.59 17.42
C HIS A 180 16.54 7.94 18.11
N HIS A 181 15.51 8.55 18.72
CA HIS A 181 15.60 9.81 19.49
C HIS A 181 16.15 11.03 18.72
N GLY A 182 15.78 11.19 17.44
CA GLY A 182 16.17 12.35 16.62
C GLY A 182 17.53 12.19 15.93
N GLU A 183 18.21 11.06 16.13
CA GLU A 183 19.37 10.62 15.38
C GLU A 183 18.99 9.47 14.47
N ALA A 184 19.49 9.48 13.24
CA ALA A 184 19.29 8.43 12.25
C ALA A 184 20.63 7.87 11.76
N ARG A 185 20.72 6.55 11.69
CA ARG A 185 21.79 5.85 10.98
C ARG A 185 21.30 5.49 9.59
N VAL A 186 22.02 5.91 8.58
CA VAL A 186 21.59 5.82 7.18
C VAL A 186 22.67 5.16 6.35
N ARG A 187 22.27 4.23 5.48
CA ARG A 187 23.13 3.68 4.43
C ARG A 187 22.50 4.01 3.09
N TRP A 188 23.32 4.45 2.13
CA TRP A 188 22.82 4.85 0.81
C TRP A 188 23.62 4.17 -0.31
N GLY A 189 23.24 2.93 -0.61
CA GLY A 189 23.93 2.04 -1.53
C GLY A 189 24.39 0.75 -0.84
N ALA A 190 24.48 -0.35 -1.60
CA ALA A 190 24.76 -1.68 -1.06
C ALA A 190 26.09 -1.75 -0.29
N ASP A 191 27.13 -1.12 -0.85
CA ASP A 191 28.49 -1.09 -0.29
C ASP A 191 28.85 0.27 0.35
N ALA A 192 27.85 1.14 0.55
CA ALA A 192 28.09 2.45 1.14
C ALA A 192 28.35 2.35 2.64
N ALA A 193 29.26 3.18 3.15
CA ALA A 193 29.45 3.35 4.58
C ALA A 193 28.17 3.92 5.23
N GLU A 194 27.87 3.45 6.44
CA GLU A 194 26.80 4.01 7.25
C GLU A 194 27.19 5.42 7.75
N MET A 195 26.23 6.34 7.73
CA MET A 195 26.40 7.72 8.18
C MET A 195 25.40 8.06 9.26
N ASN A 196 25.86 8.85 10.24
CA ASN A 196 25.01 9.43 11.26
C ASN A 196 24.40 10.72 10.71
N CYS A 197 23.09 10.86 10.92
CA CYS A 197 22.27 11.96 10.46
C CYS A 197 21.49 12.52 11.65
N SER A 198 21.50 13.84 11.83
CA SER A 198 20.75 14.51 12.90
C SER A 198 19.70 15.43 12.31
N VAL A 199 18.51 15.48 12.93
CA VAL A 199 17.43 16.37 12.48
C VAL A 199 17.88 17.83 12.60
N THR A 200 17.71 18.60 11.53
CA THR A 200 17.89 20.05 11.56
C THR A 200 16.55 20.68 11.92
N ARG A 201 16.53 21.47 13.01
CA ARG A 201 15.35 22.28 13.36
C ARG A 201 15.08 23.34 12.31
#